data_AF-A0A7X0HPD8-F1
#
_entry.id   AF-A0A7X0HPD8-F1
#
_cell.length_a   1.000
_cell.length_b   1.000
_cell.length_c   1.000
_cell.angle_alpha   90.00
_cell.angle_beta   90.00
_cell.angle_gamma   90.00
#
_symmetry.space_group_name_H-M   'P 1'
#
loop_
_entity.id
_entity.type
_entity.pdbx_description
1 polymer ?
#
loop_
_entity_poly.entity_id
_entity_poly.type
_entity_poly.pdbx_seq_one_letter_code
_entity_poly.pdbx_strand_id
1 'polypeptide(L)'
;MLYEYDFGDSWYHEIIVEDKVICTQEIHVPICLDGERNRPPEDVGGTGGYEDFLSIIGNPQNIEYEETLEWAEKDTGGRKFDPEYFYRREINSRLAKVKC
;
A
#
# COMPACT_ATOMS: atom_id res chain seq x y z
N MET A 1 -14.94 9.80 6.83
CA MET A 1 -15.45 8.44 7.12
C MET A 1 -14.26 7.58 7.47
N LEU A 2 -14.34 6.74 8.49
CA LEU A 2 -13.24 5.82 8.83
C LEU A 2 -13.62 4.41 8.37
N TYR A 3 -12.74 3.77 7.60
CA TYR A 3 -12.90 2.40 7.13
C TYR A 3 -11.86 1.52 7.78
N GLU A 4 -12.29 0.45 8.44
CA GLU A 4 -11.41 -0.58 8.99
C GLU A 4 -11.28 -1.72 7.99
N TYR A 5 -10.05 -2.01 7.60
CA TYR A 5 -9.66 -3.15 6.78
C TYR A 5 -8.88 -4.14 7.65
N ASP A 6 -9.16 -5.43 7.44
CA ASP A 6 -8.56 -6.54 8.18
C ASP A 6 -8.75 -6.42 9.71
N PHE A 7 -9.72 -7.15 10.27
CA PHE A 7 -9.98 -7.14 11.72
C PHE A 7 -8.91 -7.87 12.56
N GLY A 8 -7.91 -8.50 11.93
CA GLY A 8 -6.73 -9.00 12.64
C GLY A 8 -5.76 -7.87 12.96
N ASP A 9 -5.37 -7.12 11.93
CA ASP A 9 -4.36 -6.05 11.99
C ASP A 9 -4.96 -4.65 12.28
N SER A 10 -6.27 -4.48 12.09
CA SER A 10 -7.04 -3.24 12.29
C SER A 10 -6.46 -2.03 11.54
N TRP A 11 -6.35 -2.13 10.22
CA TRP A 11 -5.94 -1.01 9.38
C TRP A 11 -7.07 0.01 9.23
N TYR A 12 -6.87 1.21 9.75
CA TYR A 12 -7.84 2.30 9.63
C TYR A 12 -7.49 3.26 8.49
N HIS A 13 -8.38 3.35 7.50
CA HIS A 13 -8.30 4.30 6.38
C HIS A 13 -9.28 5.44 6.58
N GLU A 14 -8.79 6.67 6.63
CA GLU A 14 -9.64 7.86 6.59
C GLU A 14 -10.02 8.19 5.16
N ILE A 15 -11.32 8.25 4.89
CA ILE A 15 -11.91 8.58 3.59
C ILE A 15 -12.60 9.93 3.69
N ILE A 16 -12.06 10.90 2.97
CA ILE A 16 -12.54 12.28 2.88
C ILE A 16 -13.00 12.53 1.44
N VAL A 17 -14.20 13.08 1.28
CA VAL A 17 -14.66 13.58 -0.02
C VAL A 17 -14.20 15.02 -0.13
N GLU A 18 -13.19 15.26 -0.96
CA GLU A 18 -12.60 16.59 -1.13
C GLU A 18 -13.41 17.46 -2.11
N ASP A 19 -13.90 16.87 -3.20
CA ASP A 19 -14.68 17.56 -4.23
C ASP A 19 -15.67 16.61 -4.92
N LYS A 20 -16.68 17.18 -5.57
CA LYS A 20 -17.64 16.46 -6.43
C LYS A 20 -17.64 17.08 -7.82
N VAL A 21 -16.98 16.39 -8.75
CA VAL A 21 -16.86 16.83 -10.13
C VAL A 21 -17.84 16.06 -11.03
N ILE A 22 -18.48 16.76 -11.96
CA ILE A 22 -19.27 16.13 -13.02
C ILE A 22 -18.31 15.78 -14.15
N CYS A 23 -18.11 14.48 -14.40
CA CYS A 23 -17.32 14.04 -15.54
C CYS A 23 -18.19 14.08 -16.80
N THR A 24 -17.86 14.97 -17.74
CA THR A 24 -18.55 15.12 -19.03
C THR A 24 -17.94 14.27 -20.14
N GLN A 25 -16.83 13.59 -19.86
CA GLN A 25 -16.13 12.70 -20.78
C GLN A 25 -16.32 11.25 -20.34
N GLU A 26 -16.43 10.32 -21.29
CA GLU A 26 -16.37 8.89 -20.99
C GLU A 26 -14.93 8.51 -20.64
N ILE A 27 -14.60 8.56 -19.35
CA ILE A 27 -13.34 8.05 -18.80
C ILE A 27 -13.61 6.80 -17.97
N HIS A 28 -12.70 5.84 -18.06
CA HIS A 28 -12.73 4.67 -17.18
C HIS A 28 -12.35 5.10 -15.77
N VAL A 29 -13.20 4.81 -14.79
CA VAL A 29 -12.96 5.05 -13.36
C VAL A 29 -12.86 3.70 -12.63
N PRO A 30 -12.26 3.63 -11.43
CA PRO A 30 -11.50 4.68 -10.75
C PRO A 30 -10.14 4.96 -11.41
N ILE A 31 -9.60 6.16 -11.17
CA ILE A 31 -8.23 6.55 -11.55
C ILE A 31 -7.54 7.10 -10.30
N CYS A 32 -6.35 6.60 -10.00
CA CYS A 32 -5.46 7.18 -9.01
C CYS A 32 -4.81 8.44 -9.60
N LEU A 33 -5.10 9.59 -8.99
CA LEU A 33 -4.55 10.88 -9.38
C LEU A 33 -3.18 11.12 -8.74
N ASP A 34 -3.03 10.73 -7.48
CA ASP A 34 -1.81 10.91 -6.70
C ASP A 34 -1.69 9.87 -5.58
N GLY A 35 -0.54 9.86 -4.92
CA GLY A 35 -0.25 9.04 -3.74
C GLY A 35 1.24 9.02 -3.41
N GLU A 36 1.56 8.44 -2.27
CA GLU A 36 2.94 8.35 -1.78
C GLU A 36 3.13 7.07 -0.99
N ARG A 37 4.40 6.64 -0.92
CA ARG A 37 4.87 5.49 -0.16
C ARG A 37 4.23 4.17 -0.58
N ASN A 38 4.83 3.09 -0.13
CA ASN A 38 4.32 1.74 -0.33
C ASN A 38 3.33 1.38 0.78
N ARG A 39 2.38 0.49 0.47
CA ARG A 39 1.50 -0.06 1.51
C ARG A 39 2.31 -0.93 2.49
N PRO A 40 1.88 -1.05 3.76
CA PRO A 40 2.39 -2.09 4.65
C PRO A 40 2.20 -3.48 4.00
N PRO A 41 3.13 -4.44 4.20
CA PRO A 41 2.88 -5.85 3.86
C PRO A 41 1.60 -6.37 4.54
N GLU A 42 0.90 -7.31 3.91
CA GLU A 42 -0.27 -7.98 4.53
C GLU A 42 0.22 -8.81 5.74
N ASP A 43 -0.63 -8.94 6.75
CA ASP A 43 -0.36 -9.70 7.98
C ASP A 43 0.90 -9.25 8.76
N VAL A 44 1.34 -8.00 8.58
CA VAL A 44 2.53 -7.45 9.25
C VAL A 44 2.27 -7.15 10.74
N GLY A 45 1.01 -7.20 11.20
CA GLY A 45 0.65 -6.96 12.60
C GLY A 45 0.17 -5.53 12.86
N GLY A 46 -0.53 -4.94 11.91
CA GLY A 46 -1.08 -3.59 12.03
C GLY A 46 -0.01 -2.50 12.10
N THR A 47 -0.37 -1.32 12.59
CA THR A 47 0.53 -0.16 12.65
C THR A 47 1.82 -0.44 13.44
N GLY A 48 1.70 -1.09 14.60
CA GLY A 48 2.87 -1.41 15.44
C GLY A 48 3.80 -2.43 14.77
N GLY A 49 3.23 -3.48 14.16
CA GLY A 49 4.02 -4.44 13.41
C GLY A 49 4.72 -3.83 12.20
N TYR A 50 4.08 -2.87 11.52
CA TYR A 50 4.73 -2.14 10.43
C TYR A 50 5.86 -1.20 10.91
N GLU A 51 5.72 -0.57 12.07
CA GLU A 51 6.80 0.22 12.69
C GLU A 51 8.02 -0.64 13.01
N ASP A 52 7.80 -1.81 13.62
CA ASP A 52 8.86 -2.78 13.91
C ASP A 52 9.52 -3.31 12.63
N PHE A 53 8.70 -3.63 11.63
CA PHE A 53 9.17 -4.02 10.29
C PHE A 53 10.09 -2.96 9.68
N LEU A 54 9.68 -1.68 9.66
CA LEU A 54 10.48 -0.57 9.14
C LEU A 54 11.80 -0.40 9.91
N SER A 55 11.78 -0.59 11.23
CA SER A 55 12.98 -0.55 12.07
C SER A 55 13.98 -1.65 11.71
N ILE A 56 13.50 -2.88 11.47
CA ILE A 56 14.32 -4.01 11.06
C ILE A 56 14.93 -3.77 9.68
N ILE A 57 14.11 -3.46 8.67
CA ILE A 57 14.60 -3.29 7.29
C ILE A 57 15.38 -1.98 7.09
N GLY A 58 15.30 -1.05 8.04
CA GLY A 58 16.14 0.16 8.09
C GLY A 58 17.56 -0.09 8.58
N ASN A 59 17.84 -1.27 9.14
CA ASN A 59 19.12 -1.63 9.74
C ASN A 59 19.68 -2.94 9.15
N PRO A 60 20.53 -2.87 8.10
CA PRO A 60 21.17 -4.05 7.49
C PRO A 60 22.01 -4.91 8.43
N GLN A 61 22.37 -4.41 9.62
CA GLN A 61 23.10 -5.17 10.64
C GLN A 61 22.16 -5.91 11.61
N ASN A 62 20.85 -5.71 11.51
CA ASN A 62 19.89 -6.49 12.28
C ASN A 62 19.92 -7.96 11.81
N ILE A 63 19.92 -8.90 12.76
CA ILE A 63 19.94 -10.33 12.47
C ILE A 63 18.70 -10.80 11.70
N GLU A 64 17.57 -10.10 11.87
CA GLU A 64 16.30 -10.41 11.19
C GLU A 64 16.18 -9.73 9.82
N TYR A 65 17.13 -8.86 9.44
CA TYR A 65 17.03 -8.02 8.23
C TYR A 65 16.68 -8.79 6.95
N GLU A 66 17.44 -9.85 6.65
CA GLU A 66 17.28 -10.62 5.40
C GLU A 66 15.96 -11.40 5.42
N GLU A 67 15.64 -12.09 6.52
CA GLU A 67 14.40 -12.87 6.64
C GLU A 67 13.15 -11.98 6.54
N THR A 68 13.17 -10.82 7.20
CA THR A 68 12.08 -9.85 7.16
C THR A 68 11.89 -9.26 5.76
N LEU A 69 12.97 -8.95 5.05
CA LEU A 69 12.89 -8.49 3.66
C LEU A 69 12.34 -9.57 2.74
N GLU A 70 12.90 -10.78 2.76
CA GLU A 70 12.45 -11.91 1.94
C GLU A 70 10.97 -12.23 2.17
N TRP A 71 10.49 -12.12 3.41
CA TRP A 71 9.08 -12.29 3.73
C TRP A 71 8.21 -11.23 3.03
N ALA A 72 8.61 -9.96 3.07
CA ALA A 72 7.88 -8.86 2.43
C ALA A 72 7.94 -8.89 0.89
N GLU A 73 8.93 -9.54 0.29
CA GLU A 73 9.01 -9.67 -1.18
C GLU A 73 7.87 -10.51 -1.77
N LYS A 74 7.19 -11.35 -0.96
CA LYS A 74 5.99 -12.10 -1.39
C LYS A 74 4.87 -11.17 -1.83
N ASP A 75 4.78 -10.00 -1.19
CA ASP A 75 3.75 -8.99 -1.43
C ASP A 75 4.05 -8.07 -2.61
N THR A 76 5.33 -7.91 -2.94
CA THR A 76 5.79 -7.03 -4.03
C THR A 76 5.92 -7.77 -5.37
N GLY A 77 5.66 -9.07 -5.38
CA GLY A 77 5.86 -9.95 -6.53
C GLY A 77 7.33 -10.28 -6.77
N GLY A 78 8.13 -10.40 -5.71
CA GLY A 78 9.56 -10.74 -5.75
C GLY A 78 10.49 -9.55 -5.96
N ARG A 79 10.01 -8.31 -5.78
CA ARG A 79 10.87 -7.11 -5.81
C ARG A 79 11.29 -6.77 -4.38
N LYS A 80 12.51 -6.30 -4.18
CA LYS A 80 12.92 -5.79 -2.86
C LYS A 80 11.91 -4.77 -2.34
N PHE A 81 11.46 -4.96 -1.10
CA PHE A 81 10.54 -4.02 -0.46
C PHE A 81 11.23 -2.67 -0.29
N ASP A 82 10.58 -1.61 -0.78
CA ASP A 82 10.97 -0.22 -0.60
C ASP A 82 9.77 0.52 0.01
N PRO A 83 9.90 1.06 1.25
CA PRO A 83 8.82 1.81 1.91
C PRO A 83 8.37 3.05 1.13
N GLU A 84 9.22 3.61 0.28
CA GLU A 84 8.95 4.83 -0.47
C GLU A 84 8.42 4.55 -1.89
N TYR A 85 8.28 3.27 -2.27
CA TYR A 85 7.82 2.90 -3.60
C TYR A 85 6.36 3.30 -3.84
N PHE A 86 6.17 4.20 -4.80
CA PHE A 86 4.85 4.52 -5.36
C PHE A 86 4.96 4.73 -6.87
N TYR A 87 4.19 3.96 -7.65
CA TYR A 87 4.20 4.08 -9.11
C TYR A 87 2.79 4.13 -9.70
N ARG A 88 2.27 5.36 -9.83
CA ARG A 88 0.91 5.67 -10.32
C ARG A 88 0.53 4.97 -11.63
N ARG A 89 1.47 4.79 -12.57
CA ARG A 89 1.19 4.13 -13.86
C ARG A 89 0.85 2.65 -13.67
N GLU A 90 1.56 1.95 -12.79
CA GLU A 90 1.26 0.55 -12.47
C GLU A 90 -0.09 0.43 -11.76
N ILE A 91 -0.36 1.32 -10.80
CA ILE A 91 -1.66 1.37 -10.10
C ILE A 91 -2.80 1.55 -11.10
N ASN A 92 -2.72 2.58 -11.95
CA ASN A 92 -3.76 2.84 -12.95
C ASN A 92 -3.88 1.72 -13.98
N SER A 93 -2.79 1.03 -14.34
CA SER A 93 -2.87 -0.16 -15.19
C SER A 93 -3.62 -1.33 -14.53
N ARG A 94 -3.59 -1.45 -13.20
CA ARG A 94 -4.38 -2.42 -12.45
C ARG A 94 -5.84 -1.97 -12.33
N LEU A 95 -6.08 -0.70 -12.01
CA LEU A 95 -7.43 -0.13 -11.88
C LEU A 95 -8.23 -0.20 -13.20
N ALA A 96 -7.57 -0.04 -14.35
CA ALA A 96 -8.20 -0.20 -15.67
C ALA A 96 -8.78 -1.61 -15.93
N LYS A 97 -8.46 -2.61 -15.09
CA LYS A 97 -8.98 -3.97 -15.18
C LYS A 97 -10.15 -4.23 -14.23
N VAL A 98 -10.40 -3.31 -13.29
CA VAL A 98 -11.53 -3.39 -12.37
C VAL A 98 -12.80 -3.11 -13.16
N LYS A 99 -13.73 -4.06 -13.17
CA LYS A 99 -15.02 -3.87 -13.83
C LYS A 99 -15.88 -2.94 -12.97
N CYS A 100 -16.39 -1.88 -13.58
CA CYS A 100 -17.47 -1.06 -13.03
C CYS A 100 -18.84 -1.65 -13.37
#